data_AF-A0A8C9I9K0-F1
#
_entry.id   AF-A0A8C9I9K0-F1
#
_cell.length_a   1.000
_cell.length_b   1.000
_cell.length_c   1.000
_cell.angle_alpha   90.00
_cell.angle_beta   90.00
_cell.angle_gamma   90.00
#
_symmetry.space_group_name_H-M   'P 1'
#
loop_
_entity.id
_entity.type
_entity.pdbx_description
1 polymer ?
#
loop_
_entity_poly.entity_id
_entity_poly.type
_entity_poly.pdbx_seq_one_letter_code
_entity_poly.pdbx_strand_id
1 'polypeptide(L)'
;MPNFALIEVHIIYVGIFLWCKVLYFVIAELDSYCFDFTKCCKNSGVLMVVKCRKENSALKECLTAYYDDPAFYEECKMEYLKEREEFRKTGIPTKKRLQKVPTSM
;
A
#
# COMPACT_ATOMS: atom_id res chain seq x y z
N MET A 1 -6.81 26.11 18.94
CA MET A 1 -6.33 24.74 19.23
C MET A 1 -6.56 23.91 17.98
N PRO A 2 -5.53 23.41 17.28
CA PRO A 2 -5.79 22.57 16.12
C PRO A 2 -6.43 21.27 16.60
N ASN A 3 -7.58 20.97 16.02
CA ASN A 3 -8.46 19.85 16.35
C ASN A 3 -7.65 18.54 16.37
N PHE A 4 -7.47 17.92 17.53
CA PHE A 4 -6.75 16.64 17.69
C PHE A 4 -7.34 15.54 16.77
N ALA A 5 -8.66 15.57 16.56
CA ALA A 5 -9.38 14.70 15.62
C ALA A 5 -8.96 14.88 14.14
N LEU A 6 -8.54 16.07 13.71
CA LEU A 6 -8.07 16.28 12.35
C LEU A 6 -6.67 15.70 12.11
N ILE A 7 -5.85 15.64 13.16
CA ILE A 7 -4.49 15.07 13.12
C ILE A 7 -4.58 13.55 13.04
N GLU A 8 -5.44 12.92 13.85
CA GLU A 8 -5.64 11.46 13.80
C GLU A 8 -6.22 10.99 12.46
N VAL A 9 -7.21 11.71 11.92
CA VAL A 9 -7.75 11.42 10.58
C VAL A 9 -6.70 11.64 9.50
N HIS A 10 -5.85 12.67 9.60
CA HIS A 10 -4.73 12.84 8.67
C HIS A 10 -3.74 11.68 8.74
N ILE A 11 -3.36 11.23 9.93
CA ILE A 11 -2.43 10.10 10.10
C ILE A 11 -3.04 8.80 9.54
N ILE A 12 -4.33 8.55 9.78
CA ILE A 12 -5.02 7.38 9.24
C ILE A 12 -5.11 7.45 7.71
N TYR A 13 -5.45 8.61 7.14
CA TYR A 13 -5.56 8.76 5.69
C TYR A 13 -4.20 8.78 4.98
N VAL A 14 -3.18 9.42 5.56
CA VAL A 14 -1.80 9.33 5.07
C VAL A 14 -1.31 7.89 5.21
N GLY A 15 -1.64 7.19 6.30
CA GLY A 15 -1.33 5.78 6.49
C GLY A 15 -1.99 4.88 5.43
N ILE A 16 -3.28 5.06 5.13
CA ILE A 16 -3.99 4.32 4.08
C ILE A 16 -3.47 4.70 2.69
N PHE A 17 -3.17 5.98 2.45
CA PHE A 17 -2.66 6.48 1.17
C PHE A 17 -1.25 5.94 0.90
N LEU A 18 -0.39 5.99 1.92
CA LEU A 18 0.92 5.36 1.94
C LEU A 18 0.75 3.86 1.72
N TRP A 19 -0.14 3.17 2.43
CA TRP A 19 -0.41 1.74 2.21
C TRP A 19 -0.83 1.43 0.78
N CYS A 20 -1.73 2.23 0.19
CA CYS A 20 -2.18 2.04 -1.18
C CYS A 20 -1.11 2.36 -2.22
N LYS A 21 -0.28 3.39 -1.99
CA LYS A 21 0.77 3.79 -2.92
C LYS A 21 1.99 2.88 -2.81
N VAL A 22 2.40 2.49 -1.59
CA VAL A 22 3.32 1.38 -1.34
C VAL A 22 2.79 0.15 -2.06
N LEU A 23 1.56 -0.30 -1.80
CA LEU A 23 1.02 -1.49 -2.44
C LEU A 23 1.02 -1.40 -3.98
N TYR A 24 0.67 -0.27 -4.58
CA TYR A 24 0.67 -0.11 -6.04
C TYR A 24 2.08 -0.08 -6.64
N PHE A 25 2.99 0.67 -6.02
CA PHE A 25 4.39 0.78 -6.44
C PHE A 25 5.13 -0.56 -6.24
N VAL A 26 4.92 -1.17 -5.07
CA VAL A 26 5.43 -2.50 -4.73
C VAL A 26 4.85 -3.55 -5.66
N ILE A 27 3.55 -3.60 -5.96
CA ILE A 27 3.00 -4.58 -6.93
C ILE A 27 3.68 -4.46 -8.31
N ALA A 28 4.07 -3.27 -8.74
CA ALA A 28 4.76 -3.08 -10.02
C ALA A 28 6.21 -3.61 -10.03
N GLU A 29 6.86 -3.69 -8.86
CA GLU A 29 8.30 -4.03 -8.73
C GLU A 29 8.57 -5.36 -7.98
N LEU A 30 7.60 -5.87 -7.21
CA LEU A 30 7.64 -7.12 -6.43
C LEU A 30 7.06 -8.34 -7.16
N ASP A 31 6.86 -8.27 -8.48
CA ASP A 31 6.18 -9.36 -9.20
C ASP A 31 6.85 -10.73 -8.95
N SER A 32 8.18 -10.79 -8.82
CA SER A 32 8.92 -12.02 -8.49
C SER A 32 8.60 -12.58 -7.10
N TYR A 33 8.62 -11.75 -6.04
CA TYR A 33 8.36 -12.22 -4.67
C TYR A 33 6.89 -12.57 -4.45
N CYS A 34 5.99 -11.83 -5.09
CA CYS A 34 4.56 -12.11 -5.08
C CYS A 34 4.24 -13.43 -5.83
N PHE A 35 4.94 -13.68 -6.94
CA PHE A 35 4.85 -14.92 -7.71
C PHE A 35 5.29 -16.14 -6.88
N ASP A 36 6.44 -16.07 -6.21
CA ASP A 36 6.95 -17.18 -5.39
C ASP A 36 6.04 -17.48 -4.19
N PHE A 37 5.56 -16.44 -3.51
CA PHE A 37 4.58 -16.60 -2.44
C PHE A 37 3.27 -17.20 -2.96
N THR A 38 2.74 -16.70 -4.07
CA THR A 38 1.50 -17.21 -4.68
C THR A 38 1.64 -18.66 -5.13
N LYS A 39 2.78 -19.04 -5.72
CA LYS A 39 3.10 -20.41 -6.10
C LYS A 39 3.16 -21.33 -4.89
N CYS A 40 3.81 -20.89 -3.79
CA CYS A 40 3.83 -21.65 -2.55
C CYS A 40 2.42 -21.83 -1.95
N CYS A 41 1.60 -20.78 -1.97
CA CYS A 41 0.24 -20.82 -1.45
C CYS A 41 -0.63 -21.80 -2.24
N LYS A 42 -0.56 -21.77 -3.58
CA LYS A 42 -1.27 -22.70 -4.47
C LYS A 42 -0.87 -24.16 -4.22
N ASN A 43 0.42 -24.42 -3.98
CA ASN A 43 0.93 -25.77 -3.75
C ASN A 43 0.67 -26.28 -2.32
N SER A 44 0.60 -25.38 -1.33
CA SER A 44 0.48 -25.74 0.09
C SER A 44 -0.96 -25.81 0.60
N GLY A 45 -1.92 -25.21 -0.14
CA GLY A 45 -3.33 -25.19 0.23
C GLY A 45 -3.54 -24.66 1.66
N VAL A 46 -4.30 -25.40 2.47
CA VAL A 46 -4.61 -25.01 3.86
C VAL A 46 -3.37 -24.87 4.75
N LEU A 47 -2.25 -25.54 4.41
CA LEU A 47 -1.00 -25.49 5.18
C LEU A 47 -0.08 -24.32 4.79
N MET A 48 -0.54 -23.40 3.94
CA MET A 48 0.25 -22.26 3.45
C MET A 48 0.86 -21.40 4.57
N VAL A 49 0.16 -21.18 5.67
CA VAL A 49 0.64 -20.32 6.78
C VAL A 49 1.87 -20.93 7.50
N VAL A 50 2.03 -22.24 7.42
CA VAL A 50 3.18 -22.94 8.02
C VAL A 50 4.27 -23.16 6.98
N LYS A 51 3.91 -23.59 5.77
CA LYS A 51 4.87 -23.97 4.72
C LYS A 51 5.47 -22.77 3.99
N CYS A 52 4.71 -21.70 3.78
CA CYS A 52 5.12 -20.53 3.00
C CYS A 52 5.69 -19.39 3.86
N ARG A 53 6.20 -19.71 5.05
CA ARG A 53 6.72 -18.69 5.97
C ARG A 53 7.95 -17.99 5.42
N LYS A 54 8.78 -18.70 4.65
CA LYS A 54 10.00 -18.16 4.07
C LYS A 54 9.67 -17.10 3.01
N GLU A 55 8.81 -17.46 2.07
CA GLU A 55 8.34 -16.60 0.99
C GLU A 55 7.55 -15.41 1.55
N ASN A 56 6.73 -15.64 2.58
CA ASN A 56 6.02 -14.56 3.28
C ASN A 56 6.96 -13.62 4.03
N SER A 57 8.05 -14.12 4.61
CA SER A 57 9.02 -13.28 5.31
C SER A 57 9.80 -12.40 4.32
N ALA A 58 10.24 -12.96 3.20
CA ALA A 58 10.89 -12.21 2.13
C ALA A 58 9.96 -11.12 1.55
N LEU A 59 8.68 -11.46 1.33
CA LEU A 59 7.65 -10.51 0.90
C LEU A 59 7.47 -9.37 1.93
N LYS A 60 7.41 -9.71 3.21
CA LYS A 60 7.26 -8.73 4.30
C LYS A 60 8.49 -7.84 4.45
N GLU A 61 9.69 -8.39 4.41
CA GLU A 61 10.93 -7.63 4.51
C GLU A 61 11.02 -6.58 3.41
N CYS A 62 10.69 -6.95 2.17
CA CYS A 62 10.66 -6.03 1.06
C CYS A 62 9.62 -4.91 1.26
N LEU A 63 8.39 -5.26 1.66
CA LEU A 63 7.34 -4.27 1.97
C LEU A 63 7.78 -3.31 3.10
N THR A 64 8.33 -3.86 4.18
CA THR A 64 8.78 -3.08 5.34
C THR A 64 9.91 -2.11 4.98
N ALA A 65 10.84 -2.50 4.10
CA ALA A 65 11.91 -1.60 3.65
C ALA A 65 11.37 -0.30 3.00
N TYR A 66 10.27 -0.39 2.24
CA TYR A 66 9.63 0.80 1.65
C TYR A 66 8.80 1.60 2.66
N TYR A 67 8.18 0.93 3.65
CA TYR A 67 7.47 1.65 4.72
C TYR A 67 8.42 2.42 5.63
N ASP A 68 9.62 1.89 5.84
CA ASP A 68 10.64 2.50 6.69
C ASP A 68 11.47 3.56 5.96
N ASP A 69 11.32 3.70 4.64
CA ASP A 69 12.01 4.73 3.86
C ASP A 69 11.38 6.13 4.10
N PRO A 70 12.10 7.05 4.78
CA PRO A 70 11.58 8.38 5.07
C PRO A 70 11.38 9.23 3.81
N ALA A 71 12.14 8.99 2.74
CA ALA A 71 11.99 9.73 1.49
C ALA A 71 10.66 9.39 0.82
N PHE A 72 10.33 8.10 0.79
CA PHE A 72 9.06 7.60 0.26
C PHE A 72 7.85 8.10 1.07
N TYR A 73 7.99 8.14 2.40
CA TYR A 73 6.97 8.70 3.28
C TYR A 73 6.67 10.17 2.98
N GLU A 74 7.71 11.01 2.87
CA GLU A 74 7.54 12.43 2.60
C GLU A 74 6.96 12.69 1.20
N GLU A 75 7.36 11.92 0.18
CA GLU A 75 6.73 12.01 -1.14
C GLU A 75 5.22 11.74 -1.06
N CYS A 76 4.82 10.64 -0.43
CA CYS A 76 3.41 10.26 -0.29
C CYS A 76 2.61 11.29 0.50
N LYS A 77 3.22 11.87 1.55
CA LYS A 77 2.63 12.94 2.34
C LYS A 77 2.42 14.21 1.52
N MET A 78 3.39 14.62 0.71
CA MET A 78 3.27 15.79 -0.15
C MET A 78 2.17 15.62 -1.21
N GLU A 79 2.09 14.43 -1.82
CA GLU A 79 1.05 14.11 -2.79
C GLU A 79 -0.35 14.10 -2.13
N TYR A 80 -0.50 13.48 -0.96
CA TYR A 80 -1.75 13.51 -0.21
C TYR A 80 -2.19 14.94 0.14
N LEU A 81 -1.26 15.80 0.57
CA LEU A 81 -1.56 17.19 0.88
C LEU A 81 -2.03 17.96 -0.36
N LYS A 82 -1.39 17.72 -1.50
CA LYS A 82 -1.77 18.33 -2.78
C LYS A 82 -3.17 17.89 -3.22
N GLU A 83 -3.46 16.58 -3.23
CA GLU A 83 -4.79 16.06 -3.57
C GLU A 83 -5.88 16.62 -2.63
N ARG A 84 -5.56 16.74 -1.35
CA ARG A 84 -6.49 17.31 -0.36
C ARG A 84 -6.73 18.80 -0.59
N GLU A 85 -5.71 19.55 -0.98
CA GLU A 85 -5.84 20.97 -1.33
C GLU A 85 -6.70 21.14 -2.59
N GLU A 86 -6.49 20.31 -3.61
CA GLU A 86 -7.31 20.29 -4.83
C GLU A 86 -8.77 19.93 -4.54
N PHE A 87 -9.02 18.92 -3.69
CA PHE A 87 -10.37 18.57 -3.25
C PHE A 87 -11.03 19.71 -2.46
N ARG A 88 -10.28 20.43 -1.62
CA ARG A 88 -10.79 21.61 -0.90
C ARG A 88 -11.16 22.76 -1.84
N LYS A 89 -10.41 22.94 -2.93
CA LYS A 89 -10.65 24.00 -3.93
C LYS A 89 -11.81 23.66 -4.88
N THR A 90 -11.90 22.41 -5.32
CA THR A 90 -12.80 22.00 -6.42
C THR A 90 -13.98 21.15 -5.98
N GLY A 91 -13.90 20.49 -4.82
CA GLY A 91 -14.88 19.50 -4.36
C GLY A 91 -14.86 18.18 -5.14
N ILE A 92 -13.96 18.02 -6.11
CA ILE A 92 -13.89 16.84 -6.97
C ILE A 92 -12.76 15.93 -6.50
N PRO A 93 -13.01 14.66 -6.16
CA PRO A 93 -11.96 13.73 -5.76
C PRO A 93 -11.09 13.37 -6.98
N THR A 94 -9.77 13.58 -6.87
CA THR A 94 -8.80 13.35 -7.95
C THR A 94 -8.69 11.88 -8.36
N LYS A 95 -8.90 10.95 -7.41
CA LYS A 95 -8.84 9.51 -7.68
C LYS A 95 -10.19 8.99 -8.18
N LYS A 96 -10.29 8.71 -9.48
CA LYS A 96 -11.20 7.67 -9.98
C LYS A 96 -10.74 6.36 -9.33
N ARG A 97 -11.60 5.75 -8.50
CA ARG A 97 -11.37 4.43 -7.89
C ARG A 97 -10.91 3.49 -9.01
N LEU A 98 -9.60 3.20 -9.09
CA LEU A 98 -9.03 2.32 -10.11
C LEU A 98 -9.88 1.05 -10.11
N GLN A 99 -10.52 0.75 -11.25
CA GLN A 99 -11.25 -0.49 -11.41
C GLN A 99 -10.28 -1.62 -11.05
N LYS A 100 -10.76 -2.51 -10.17
CA LYS A 100 -10.04 -3.69 -9.69
C LYS A 100 -9.18 -4.27 -10.81
N VAL A 101 -7.90 -4.51 -10.50
CA VAL A 101 -7.03 -5.37 -11.31
C VAL A 101 -7.86 -6.55 -11.80
N PRO A 102 -7.98 -6.80 -13.11
CA PRO A 102 -8.73 -7.94 -13.59
C PRO A 102 -8.09 -9.19 -13.03
N THR A 103 -8.79 -9.84 -12.09
CA THR A 103 -8.45 -11.17 -11.62
C THR A 103 -8.85 -12.16 -12.71
N SER A 104 -8.04 -12.26 -13.77
CA SER A 104 -8.09 -13.43 -14.64
C SER A 104 -7.36 -14.56 -13.91
N MET A 105 -8.15 -15.56 -13.49
CA MET A 105 -7.63 -16.84 -13.03
C MET A 105 -6.99 -17.63 -14.18
#